data_AF-A0A368G7B3-F1
#
_entry.id   AF-A0A368G7B3-F1
#
_cell.length_a   1.000
_cell.length_b   1.000
_cell.length_c   1.000
_cell.angle_alpha   90.00
_cell.angle_beta   90.00
_cell.angle_gamma   90.00
#
_symmetry.space_group_name_H-M   'P 1'
#
loop_
_entity.id
_entity.type
_entity.pdbx_description
1 polymer ?
#
loop_
_entity_poly.entity_id
_entity_poly.type
_entity_poly.pdbx_seq_one_letter_code
_entity_poly.pdbx_strand_id
1 'polypeptide(L)'
;MSRDINHYVSRALAEGIPKDEFKSALTRMSAALKSSGRWADAAKALEFADAPVVSICDAYAKAALWMNAVDCLRRAEGINCKFVKDLLKQRAQGILDDVVRKSEEIERYARRLEVVRSIKEERITKIKEGVESGKDLEDIDVFSDAGSAMSVVSRRTSKSGVSRASTTATVRKRKQIERKKSSLKEGGEYEDSALLLAIAAHYKWINDVIAELLELLPALVGVDELELASSVQSSVDRLITTAVSRRPHIWPQKLHPRDLPGPLYALYSVNDVFVFPEDGGMPTIIALVTLQDLIPRTPVVVCILL
;
A
#
# COMPACT_ATOMS: atom_id res chain seq x y z
N MET A 1 -28.96 9.09 15.70
CA MET A 1 -28.17 8.80 16.92
C MET A 1 -26.76 9.31 16.72
N SER A 2 -26.23 10.07 17.68
CA SER A 2 -24.82 10.48 17.69
C SER A 2 -23.93 9.25 17.52
N ARG A 3 -23.04 9.25 16.52
CA ARG A 3 -22.01 8.21 16.34
C ARG A 3 -20.80 8.42 17.25
N ASP A 4 -20.83 9.47 18.07
CA ASP A 4 -19.86 9.72 19.13
C ASP A 4 -20.41 9.12 20.43
N ILE A 5 -19.70 8.09 20.89
CA ILE A 5 -20.02 7.32 22.11
C ILE A 5 -19.85 8.17 23.34
N ASN A 6 -18.82 9.01 23.39
CA ASN A 6 -18.56 9.86 24.55
C ASN A 6 -19.71 10.84 24.73
N HIS A 7 -20.12 11.50 23.64
CA HIS A 7 -21.27 12.40 23.67
C HIS A 7 -22.57 11.68 24.05
N TYR A 8 -22.79 10.46 23.55
CA TYR A 8 -23.96 9.66 23.92
C TYR A 8 -23.99 9.34 25.42
N VAL A 9 -22.87 8.85 25.97
CA VAL A 9 -22.75 8.48 27.38
C VAL A 9 -22.84 9.71 28.27
N SER A 10 -22.14 10.81 27.94
CA SER A 10 -22.20 12.07 28.69
C SER A 10 -23.63 12.61 28.76
N ARG A 11 -24.39 12.54 27.67
CA ARG A 11 -25.79 12.98 27.65
C ARG A 11 -26.68 12.06 28.48
N ALA A 12 -26.51 10.74 28.37
CA ALA A 12 -27.28 9.78 29.17
C ALA A 12 -27.07 9.99 30.67
N LEU A 13 -25.82 10.23 31.09
CA LEU A 13 -25.48 10.53 32.48
C LEU A 13 -26.06 11.90 32.93
N ALA A 14 -26.00 12.92 32.07
CA ALA A 14 -26.55 14.25 32.39
C ALA A 14 -28.08 14.23 32.56
N GLU A 15 -28.78 13.37 31.82
CA GLU A 15 -30.23 13.17 31.89
C GLU A 15 -30.63 12.22 33.03
N GLY A 16 -29.67 11.75 33.84
CA GLY A 16 -29.93 10.86 34.98
C GLY A 16 -30.37 9.44 34.57
N ILE A 17 -30.11 9.03 33.33
CA ILE A 17 -30.49 7.69 32.84
C ILE A 17 -29.60 6.64 33.54
N PRO A 18 -30.19 5.64 34.22
CA PRO A 18 -29.43 4.57 34.85
C PRO A 18 -28.52 3.83 33.86
N LYS A 19 -27.32 3.43 34.30
CA LYS A 19 -26.34 2.74 33.45
C LYS A 19 -26.93 1.53 32.73
N ASP A 20 -27.76 0.77 33.43
CA ASP A 20 -28.35 -0.46 32.90
C ASP A 20 -29.33 -0.20 31.74
N GLU A 21 -29.98 0.96 31.69
CA GLU A 21 -30.92 1.29 30.61
C GLU A 21 -30.19 1.57 29.29
N PHE A 22 -29.05 2.27 29.34
CA PHE A 22 -28.30 2.60 28.12
C PHE A 22 -27.26 1.55 27.72
N LYS A 23 -26.96 0.54 28.55
CA LYS A 23 -26.11 -0.62 28.18
C LYS A 23 -26.59 -1.33 26.92
N SER A 24 -27.89 -1.61 26.83
CA SER A 24 -28.49 -2.31 25.68
C SER A 24 -28.32 -1.52 24.37
N ALA A 25 -28.35 -0.19 24.45
CA ALA A 25 -28.12 0.69 23.32
C ALA A 25 -26.63 0.69 22.93
N LEU A 26 -25.72 0.77 23.91
CA LEU A 26 -24.27 0.69 23.68
C LEU A 26 -23.85 -0.63 23.02
N THR A 27 -24.41 -1.76 23.44
CA THR A 27 -24.15 -3.06 22.82
C THR A 27 -24.59 -3.08 21.35
N ARG A 28 -25.78 -2.54 21.02
CA ARG A 28 -26.23 -2.39 19.63
C ARG A 28 -25.36 -1.43 18.82
N MET A 29 -24.97 -0.30 19.40
CA MET A 29 -24.04 0.65 18.78
C MET A 29 -22.69 -0.01 18.50
N SER A 30 -22.16 -0.81 19.43
CA SER A 30 -20.90 -1.52 19.25
C SER A 30 -20.97 -2.47 18.04
N ALA A 31 -22.07 -3.21 17.85
CA ALA A 31 -22.24 -4.10 16.71
C ALA A 31 -22.26 -3.33 15.38
N ALA A 32 -22.94 -2.19 15.34
CA ALA A 32 -22.95 -1.31 14.16
C ALA A 32 -21.58 -0.67 13.89
N LEU A 33 -20.82 -0.35 14.94
CA LEU A 33 -19.46 0.19 14.79
C LEU A 33 -18.49 -0.87 14.27
N LYS A 34 -18.58 -2.11 14.78
CA LYS A 34 -17.81 -3.27 14.29
C LYS A 34 -18.08 -3.52 12.81
N SER A 35 -19.34 -3.53 12.38
CA SER A 35 -19.69 -3.74 10.96
C SER A 35 -19.20 -2.60 10.05
N SER A 36 -19.00 -1.40 10.60
CA SER A 36 -18.40 -0.26 9.89
C SER A 36 -16.87 -0.20 9.96
N GLY A 37 -16.20 -1.16 10.60
CA GLY A 37 -14.74 -1.18 10.79
C GLY A 37 -14.21 -0.20 11.84
N ARG A 38 -15.07 0.49 12.58
CA ARG A 38 -14.68 1.44 13.64
C ARG A 38 -14.43 0.71 14.96
N TRP A 39 -13.37 -0.10 14.97
CA TRP A 39 -13.05 -1.00 16.09
C TRP A 39 -12.69 -0.26 17.39
N ALA A 40 -11.97 0.86 17.31
CA ALA A 40 -11.61 1.66 18.49
C ALA A 40 -12.85 2.21 19.21
N ASP A 41 -13.82 2.72 18.45
CA ASP A 41 -15.09 3.19 18.99
C ASP A 41 -15.92 2.01 19.50
N ALA A 42 -15.98 0.91 18.76
CA ALA A 42 -16.68 -0.29 19.21
C ALA A 42 -16.15 -0.81 20.56
N ALA A 43 -14.83 -0.79 20.77
CA ALA A 43 -14.21 -1.19 22.03
C ALA A 43 -14.63 -0.28 23.19
N LYS A 44 -14.60 1.04 23.00
CA LYS A 44 -15.09 2.01 24.00
C LYS A 44 -16.57 1.81 24.34
N ALA A 45 -17.41 1.57 23.33
CA ALA A 45 -18.83 1.29 23.54
C ALA A 45 -19.04 0.02 24.39
N LEU A 46 -18.22 -1.02 24.17
CA LEU A 46 -18.24 -2.25 24.95
C LEU A 46 -17.76 -2.03 26.40
N GLU A 47 -16.75 -1.18 26.62
CA GLU A 47 -16.32 -0.79 27.97
C GLU A 47 -17.44 -0.09 28.74
N PHE A 48 -18.08 0.93 28.14
CA PHE A 48 -19.19 1.61 28.79
C PHE A 48 -20.40 0.69 29.03
N ALA A 49 -20.55 -0.35 28.22
CA ALA A 49 -21.60 -1.34 28.35
C ALA A 49 -21.32 -2.41 29.43
N ASP A 50 -20.16 -2.39 30.09
CA ASP A 50 -19.67 -3.46 30.98
C ASP A 50 -19.69 -4.84 30.29
N ALA A 51 -19.33 -4.88 29.00
CA ALA A 51 -19.28 -6.13 28.23
C ALA A 51 -18.17 -7.07 28.75
N PRO A 52 -18.22 -8.37 28.42
CA PRO A 52 -17.15 -9.30 28.79
C PRO A 52 -15.78 -8.80 28.33
N VAL A 53 -14.78 -8.83 29.21
CA VAL A 53 -13.43 -8.28 28.98
C VAL A 53 -12.78 -8.87 27.73
N VAL A 54 -12.97 -10.16 27.47
CA VAL A 54 -12.51 -10.83 26.25
C VAL A 54 -13.03 -10.14 24.98
N SER A 55 -14.30 -9.73 24.98
CA SER A 55 -14.92 -9.02 23.84
C SER A 55 -14.41 -7.59 23.67
N ILE A 56 -14.03 -6.94 24.78
CA ILE A 56 -13.42 -5.61 24.78
C ILE A 56 -11.99 -5.70 24.24
N CYS A 57 -11.19 -6.62 24.77
CA CYS A 57 -9.81 -6.86 24.33
C CYS A 57 -9.74 -7.25 22.84
N ASP A 58 -10.63 -8.12 22.35
CA ASP A 58 -10.71 -8.46 20.92
C ASP A 58 -10.99 -7.22 20.05
N ALA A 59 -11.87 -6.33 20.50
CA ALA A 59 -12.17 -5.10 19.77
C ALA A 59 -10.98 -4.13 19.77
N TYR A 60 -10.26 -3.99 20.89
CA TYR A 60 -9.04 -3.17 20.97
C TYR A 60 -7.90 -3.74 20.11
N ALA A 61 -7.71 -5.07 20.12
CA ALA A 61 -6.73 -5.75 19.27
C ALA A 61 -7.01 -5.50 17.78
N LYS A 62 -8.27 -5.60 17.34
CA LYS A 62 -8.68 -5.28 15.96
C LYS A 62 -8.52 -3.80 15.59
N ALA A 63 -8.43 -2.92 16.59
CA ALA A 63 -8.12 -1.51 16.40
C ALA A 63 -6.61 -1.20 16.46
N ALA A 64 -5.75 -2.21 16.64
CA ALA A 64 -4.32 -2.06 16.91
C ALA A 64 -3.99 -1.22 18.16
N LEU A 65 -4.93 -1.14 19.12
CA LEU A 65 -4.76 -0.45 20.41
C LEU A 65 -4.36 -1.46 21.49
N TRP A 66 -3.13 -1.95 21.37
CA TRP A 66 -2.63 -3.09 22.14
C TRP A 66 -2.51 -2.78 23.64
N MET A 67 -2.05 -1.57 24.00
CA MET A 67 -1.95 -1.17 25.41
C MET A 67 -3.32 -1.12 26.08
N ASN A 68 -4.33 -0.56 25.41
CA ASN A 68 -5.70 -0.56 25.90
C ASN A 68 -6.22 -1.98 26.18
N ALA A 69 -5.91 -2.95 25.30
CA ALA A 69 -6.30 -4.34 25.52
C ALA A 69 -5.64 -4.94 26.78
N VAL A 70 -4.36 -4.64 27.02
CA VAL A 70 -3.63 -5.08 28.22
C VAL A 70 -4.17 -4.38 29.48
N ASP A 71 -4.46 -3.09 29.42
CA ASP A 71 -5.00 -2.33 30.55
C ASP A 71 -6.44 -2.74 30.91
N CYS A 72 -7.25 -3.12 29.93
CA CYS A 72 -8.56 -3.74 30.18
C CYS A 72 -8.43 -5.03 30.98
N LEU A 73 -7.46 -5.88 30.62
CA LEU A 73 -7.20 -7.13 31.31
C LEU A 73 -6.69 -6.90 32.74
N ARG A 74 -5.73 -5.98 32.94
CA ARG A 74 -5.19 -5.67 34.29
C ARG A 74 -6.27 -5.20 35.27
N ARG A 75 -7.27 -4.47 34.78
CA ARG A 75 -8.41 -4.01 35.58
C ARG A 75 -9.39 -5.12 35.93
N ALA A 76 -9.36 -6.23 35.20
CA ALA A 76 -10.28 -7.34 35.39
C ALA A 76 -9.64 -8.43 36.27
N GLU A 77 -9.88 -8.32 37.57
CA GLU A 77 -9.39 -9.30 38.55
C GLU A 77 -9.81 -10.74 38.18
N GLY A 78 -8.85 -11.68 38.21
CA GLY A 78 -9.12 -13.11 38.04
C GLY A 78 -9.35 -13.61 36.60
N ILE A 79 -9.25 -12.74 35.58
CA ILE A 79 -9.36 -13.17 34.17
C ILE A 79 -8.00 -13.68 33.67
N ASN A 80 -8.01 -14.86 33.05
CA ASN A 80 -6.83 -15.48 32.49
C ASN A 80 -6.19 -14.59 31.41
N CYS A 81 -4.97 -14.11 31.69
CA CYS A 81 -4.17 -13.28 30.79
C CYS A 81 -3.81 -13.97 29.46
N LYS A 82 -4.00 -15.29 29.38
CA LYS A 82 -3.67 -16.10 28.21
C LYS A 82 -4.32 -15.59 26.93
N PHE A 83 -5.57 -15.15 26.95
CA PHE A 83 -6.26 -14.70 25.73
C PHE A 83 -5.56 -13.50 25.06
N VAL A 84 -5.31 -12.42 25.82
CA VAL A 84 -4.65 -11.22 25.29
C VAL A 84 -3.19 -11.53 24.92
N LYS A 85 -2.52 -12.34 25.74
CA LYS A 85 -1.16 -12.80 25.47
C LYS A 85 -1.08 -13.58 24.16
N ASP A 86 -2.03 -14.47 23.89
CA ASP A 86 -2.11 -15.24 22.64
C ASP A 86 -2.37 -14.31 21.43
N LEU A 87 -3.24 -13.29 21.57
CA LEU A 87 -3.46 -12.29 20.52
C LEU A 87 -2.20 -11.48 20.18
N LEU A 88 -1.48 -11.03 21.22
CA LEU A 88 -0.23 -10.27 21.05
C LEU A 88 0.84 -11.14 20.37
N LYS A 89 1.00 -12.40 20.82
CA LYS A 89 1.94 -13.35 20.21
C LYS A 89 1.59 -13.62 18.75
N GLN A 90 0.31 -13.84 18.45
CA GLN A 90 -0.16 -14.08 17.09
C GLN A 90 0.15 -12.89 16.18
N ARG A 91 -0.10 -11.65 16.65
CA ARG A 91 0.21 -10.46 15.84
C ARG A 91 1.71 -10.30 15.63
N ALA A 92 2.50 -10.44 16.69
CA ALA A 92 3.95 -10.35 16.65
C ALA A 92 4.55 -11.36 15.66
N GLN A 93 4.11 -12.62 15.72
CA GLN A 93 4.54 -13.65 14.77
C GLN A 93 4.13 -13.29 13.33
N GLY A 94 2.90 -12.81 13.13
CA GLY A 94 2.45 -12.36 11.80
C GLY A 94 3.30 -11.21 11.24
N ILE A 95 3.78 -10.29 12.09
CA ILE A 95 4.72 -9.25 11.67
C ILE A 95 6.07 -9.86 11.27
N LEU A 96 6.60 -10.81 12.03
CA LEU A 96 7.85 -11.51 11.68
C LEU A 96 7.75 -12.22 10.33
N ASP A 97 6.65 -12.93 10.09
CA ASP A 97 6.40 -13.63 8.83
C ASP A 97 6.29 -12.64 7.65
N ASP A 98 5.57 -11.52 7.87
CA ASP A 98 5.48 -10.44 6.88
C ASP A 98 6.84 -9.77 6.62
N VAL A 99 7.68 -9.58 7.65
CA VAL A 99 9.04 -9.03 7.49
C VAL A 99 9.85 -9.91 6.57
N VAL A 100 9.87 -11.23 6.79
CA VAL A 100 10.61 -12.17 5.94
C VAL A 100 10.14 -12.06 4.50
N ARG A 101 8.82 -12.22 4.27
CA ARG A 101 8.23 -12.20 2.94
C ARG A 101 8.48 -10.89 2.20
N LYS A 102 8.26 -9.75 2.86
CA LYS A 102 8.42 -8.42 2.25
C LYS A 102 9.89 -8.07 2.01
N SER A 103 10.80 -8.52 2.87
CA SER A 103 12.25 -8.37 2.65
C SER A 103 12.66 -9.03 1.34
N GLU A 104 12.21 -10.28 1.12
CA GLU A 104 12.48 -11.02 -0.11
C GLU A 104 11.83 -10.39 -1.34
N GLU A 105 10.59 -9.90 -1.21
CA GLU A 105 9.88 -9.21 -2.28
C GLU A 105 10.58 -7.90 -2.69
N ILE A 106 10.96 -7.05 -1.73
CA ILE A 106 11.71 -5.81 -2.00
C ILE A 106 13.03 -6.12 -2.72
N GLU A 107 13.77 -7.12 -2.24
CA GLU A 107 15.02 -7.55 -2.85
C GLU A 107 14.83 -7.98 -4.30
N ARG A 108 13.88 -8.90 -4.52
CA ARG A 108 13.57 -9.47 -5.83
C ARG A 108 13.15 -8.39 -6.82
N TYR A 109 12.22 -7.52 -6.41
CA TYR A 109 11.72 -6.44 -7.26
C TYR A 109 12.77 -5.38 -7.53
N ALA A 110 13.61 -5.03 -6.56
CA ALA A 110 14.71 -4.10 -6.78
C ALA A 110 15.75 -4.63 -7.78
N ARG A 111 16.12 -5.92 -7.69
CA ARG A 111 17.03 -6.54 -8.67
C ARG A 111 16.40 -6.55 -10.06
N ARG A 112 15.14 -6.94 -10.17
CA ARG A 112 14.44 -6.98 -11.45
C ARG A 112 14.31 -5.58 -12.06
N LEU A 113 14.05 -4.56 -11.26
CA LEU A 113 13.99 -3.18 -11.70
C LEU A 113 15.30 -2.73 -12.34
N GLU A 114 16.46 -3.09 -11.76
CA GLU A 114 17.76 -2.75 -12.35
C GLU A 114 17.99 -3.44 -13.71
N VAL A 115 17.53 -4.69 -13.86
CA VAL A 115 17.55 -5.38 -15.15
C VAL A 115 16.70 -4.65 -16.19
N VAL A 116 15.46 -4.28 -15.84
CA VAL A 116 14.56 -3.54 -16.74
C VAL A 116 15.16 -2.19 -17.13
N ARG A 117 15.78 -1.47 -16.18
CA ARG A 117 16.49 -0.22 -16.46
C ARG A 117 17.70 -0.40 -17.36
N SER A 118 18.46 -1.48 -17.19
CA SER A 118 19.61 -1.78 -18.04
C SER A 118 19.18 -2.09 -19.48
N ILE A 119 18.11 -2.87 -19.67
CA ILE A 119 17.52 -3.12 -20.99
C ILE A 119 17.05 -1.80 -21.63
N LYS A 120 16.45 -0.91 -20.83
CA LYS A 120 15.97 0.39 -21.30
C LYS A 120 17.12 1.32 -21.70
N GLU A 121 18.21 1.33 -20.93
CA GLU A 121 19.44 2.07 -21.22
C GLU A 121 20.09 1.58 -22.54
N GLU A 122 20.16 0.26 -22.75
CA GLU A 122 20.67 -0.32 -23.99
C GLU A 122 19.84 0.12 -25.20
N ARG A 123 18.50 0.12 -25.09
CA ARG A 123 17.61 0.61 -26.16
C ARG A 123 17.81 2.10 -26.43
N ILE A 124 17.92 2.93 -25.40
CA ILE A 124 18.24 4.35 -25.54
C ILE A 124 19.53 4.54 -26.35
N THR A 125 20.55 3.72 -26.08
CA THR A 125 21.84 3.76 -26.77
C THR A 125 21.69 3.36 -28.25
N LYS A 126 20.97 2.27 -28.56
CA LYS A 126 20.70 1.83 -29.94
C LYS A 126 19.94 2.87 -30.76
N ILE A 127 18.98 3.57 -30.17
CA ILE A 127 18.25 4.66 -30.83
C ILE A 127 19.20 5.82 -31.13
N LYS A 128 20.05 6.19 -30.17
CA LYS A 128 21.03 7.26 -30.33
C LYS A 128 22.07 6.95 -31.42
N GLU A 129 22.48 5.70 -31.54
CA GLU A 129 23.40 5.23 -32.58
C GLU A 129 22.73 5.04 -33.95
N GLY A 130 21.40 5.23 -34.04
CA GLY A 130 20.63 5.04 -35.27
C GLY A 130 20.43 3.57 -35.67
N VAL A 131 20.68 2.62 -34.74
CA VAL A 131 20.50 1.18 -34.94
C VAL A 131 19.02 0.79 -34.82
N GLU A 132 18.26 1.45 -33.94
CA GLU A 132 16.81 1.30 -33.78
C GLU A 132 16.10 2.63 -34.08
N SER A 133 14.94 2.57 -34.74
CA SER A 133 14.08 3.73 -35.01
C SER A 133 12.87 3.77 -34.09
N GLY A 134 12.26 4.96 -33.94
CA GLY A 134 10.98 5.11 -33.23
C GLY A 134 9.87 4.22 -33.76
N LYS A 135 9.91 3.88 -35.06
CA LYS A 135 8.96 2.96 -35.69
C LYS A 135 9.12 1.51 -35.21
N ASP A 136 10.36 1.09 -34.92
CA ASP A 136 10.63 -0.26 -34.39
C ASP A 136 10.05 -0.42 -32.97
N LEU A 137 9.98 0.69 -32.20
CA LEU A 137 9.35 0.70 -30.88
C LEU A 137 7.82 0.59 -30.95
N GLU A 138 7.20 1.20 -31.95
CA GLU A 138 5.76 1.11 -32.20
C GLU A 138 5.36 -0.28 -32.73
N ASP A 139 6.18 -0.88 -33.61
CA ASP A 139 5.90 -2.18 -34.21
C ASP A 139 5.96 -3.33 -33.17
N ILE A 140 6.83 -3.26 -32.17
CA ILE A 140 6.89 -4.24 -31.05
C ILE A 140 5.58 -4.26 -30.24
N ASP A 141 4.87 -3.12 -30.14
CA ASP A 141 3.58 -3.01 -29.43
C ASP A 141 2.43 -3.64 -30.24
N VAL A 142 2.38 -3.42 -31.56
CA VAL A 142 1.34 -4.00 -32.43
C VAL A 142 1.33 -5.53 -32.35
N PHE A 143 2.50 -6.18 -32.28
CA PHE A 143 2.59 -7.63 -32.11
C PHE A 143 2.23 -8.11 -30.70
N SER A 144 2.49 -7.30 -29.66
CA SER A 144 2.17 -7.62 -28.26
C SER A 144 0.67 -7.48 -27.93
N ASP A 145 0.01 -6.48 -28.51
CA ASP A 145 -1.44 -6.27 -28.38
C ASP A 145 -2.25 -7.22 -29.30
N ALA A 146 -1.71 -7.66 -30.45
CA ALA A 146 -2.36 -8.66 -31.33
C ALA A 146 -2.57 -10.01 -30.64
N GLY A 147 -1.70 -10.41 -29.70
CA GLY A 147 -1.90 -11.61 -28.86
C GLY A 147 -3.02 -11.46 -27.81
N SER A 148 -3.40 -10.23 -27.46
CA SER A 148 -4.43 -9.93 -26.46
C SER A 148 -5.78 -9.53 -27.08
N ALA A 149 -5.83 -9.32 -28.41
CA ALA A 149 -7.00 -8.79 -29.13
C ALA A 149 -7.84 -9.86 -29.88
N MET A 150 -7.67 -11.15 -29.57
CA MET A 150 -8.58 -12.20 -30.05
C MET A 150 -9.90 -12.20 -29.27
N SER A 151 -10.66 -11.10 -29.26
CA SER A 151 -12.09 -11.13 -28.91
C SER A 151 -12.94 -9.93 -29.34
N VAL A 152 -12.64 -9.20 -30.41
CA VAL A 152 -13.70 -8.36 -31.04
C VAL A 152 -13.56 -8.29 -32.56
N VAL A 153 -13.74 -9.41 -33.24
CA VAL A 153 -14.25 -9.39 -34.61
C VAL A 153 -15.77 -9.36 -34.52
N SER A 154 -16.37 -8.16 -34.58
CA SER A 154 -17.73 -8.06 -35.12
C SER A 154 -17.99 -6.69 -35.73
N ARG A 155 -18.19 -6.73 -37.04
CA ARG A 155 -19.01 -5.84 -37.88
C ARG A 155 -18.53 -4.40 -38.07
N ARG A 156 -17.71 -4.27 -39.13
CA ARG A 156 -17.76 -3.14 -40.06
C ARG A 156 -19.20 -2.93 -40.53
N THR A 157 -19.82 -1.81 -40.15
CA THR A 157 -20.82 -1.15 -40.99
C THR A 157 -20.54 0.34 -40.95
N SER A 158 -20.41 0.90 -42.15
CA SER A 158 -20.11 2.28 -42.48
C SER A 158 -21.36 3.15 -42.38
N LYS A 159 -21.35 4.19 -41.54
CA LYS A 159 -21.95 5.50 -41.87
C LYS A 159 -21.61 6.57 -40.82
N SER A 160 -21.36 7.76 -41.34
CA SER A 160 -21.13 9.06 -40.71
C SER A 160 -21.90 9.34 -39.41
N GLY A 161 -21.22 9.88 -38.39
CA GLY A 161 -21.89 10.47 -37.22
C GLY A 161 -20.96 10.83 -36.06
N VAL A 162 -20.53 12.09 -36.02
CA VAL A 162 -20.27 12.94 -34.83
C VAL A 162 -19.63 12.27 -33.58
N SER A 163 -18.34 12.53 -33.42
CA SER A 163 -17.58 12.88 -32.20
C SER A 163 -18.23 12.73 -30.82
N ARG A 164 -18.57 11.49 -30.42
CA ARG A 164 -18.75 11.08 -29.00
C ARG A 164 -17.94 9.83 -28.62
N ALA A 165 -17.25 9.22 -29.58
CA ALA A 165 -16.47 8.01 -29.40
C ALA A 165 -15.04 8.26 -28.84
N SER A 166 -14.53 9.49 -28.90
CA SER A 166 -13.17 9.84 -28.49
C SER A 166 -12.97 9.83 -26.97
N THR A 167 -13.96 10.23 -26.18
CA THR A 167 -13.84 10.25 -24.71
C THR A 167 -13.96 8.86 -24.08
N THR A 168 -14.80 7.97 -24.64
CA THR A 168 -14.97 6.60 -24.12
C THR A 168 -13.81 5.69 -24.53
N ALA A 169 -13.25 5.86 -25.73
CA ALA A 169 -12.04 5.15 -26.16
C ALA A 169 -10.81 5.54 -25.33
N THR A 170 -10.63 6.84 -25.05
CA THR A 170 -9.51 7.33 -24.20
C THR A 170 -9.62 6.86 -22.75
N VAL A 171 -10.82 6.83 -22.16
CA VAL A 171 -11.05 6.28 -20.81
C VAL A 171 -10.78 4.77 -20.75
N ARG A 172 -11.19 4.00 -21.77
CA ARG A 172 -10.91 2.56 -21.87
C ARG A 172 -9.42 2.29 -22.02
N LYS A 173 -8.73 3.04 -22.89
CA LYS A 173 -7.27 2.96 -23.08
C LYS A 173 -6.52 3.28 -21.79
N ARG A 174 -6.93 4.34 -21.06
CA ARG A 174 -6.38 4.66 -19.73
C ARG A 174 -6.56 3.51 -18.74
N LYS A 175 -7.76 2.92 -18.63
CA LYS A 175 -8.02 1.80 -17.71
C LYS A 175 -7.20 0.54 -18.06
N GLN A 176 -6.94 0.29 -19.34
CA GLN A 176 -6.08 -0.80 -19.79
C GLN A 176 -4.61 -0.56 -19.42
N ILE A 177 -4.12 0.67 -19.61
CA ILE A 177 -2.76 1.07 -19.21
C ILE A 177 -2.60 0.96 -17.69
N GLU A 178 -3.59 1.41 -16.89
CA GLU A 178 -3.54 1.25 -15.43
C GLU A 178 -3.49 -0.22 -15.00
N ARG A 179 -4.19 -1.12 -15.70
CA ARG A 179 -4.05 -2.56 -15.47
C ARG A 179 -2.64 -3.06 -15.82
N LYS A 180 -2.09 -2.65 -16.96
CA LYS A 180 -0.71 -3.00 -17.37
C LYS A 180 0.31 -2.51 -16.33
N LYS A 181 0.17 -1.28 -15.83
CA LYS A 181 0.99 -0.70 -14.75
C LYS A 181 0.91 -1.44 -13.41
N SER A 182 -0.14 -2.21 -13.17
CA SER A 182 -0.27 -3.05 -11.97
C SER A 182 0.21 -4.49 -12.16
N SER A 183 0.57 -4.89 -13.38
CA SER A 183 0.95 -6.26 -13.70
C SER A 183 2.44 -6.49 -13.49
N LEU A 184 2.79 -7.37 -12.55
CA LEU A 184 4.16 -7.82 -12.29
C LEU A 184 4.65 -8.89 -13.29
N LYS A 185 4.04 -8.95 -14.48
CA LYS A 185 4.45 -9.91 -15.51
C LYS A 185 5.79 -9.46 -16.09
N GLU A 186 6.80 -10.31 -15.97
CA GLU A 186 8.12 -10.06 -16.56
C GLU A 186 8.03 -9.91 -18.09
N GLY A 187 8.75 -8.92 -18.62
CA GLY A 187 8.74 -8.57 -20.04
C GLY A 187 7.53 -7.72 -20.46
N GLY A 188 6.70 -7.27 -19.51
CA GLY A 188 5.62 -6.33 -19.79
C GLY A 188 6.13 -4.91 -20.07
N GLU A 189 5.39 -4.15 -20.89
CA GLU A 189 5.79 -2.78 -21.29
C GLU A 189 5.87 -1.78 -20.13
N TYR A 190 5.04 -1.99 -19.11
CA TYR A 190 4.96 -1.17 -17.89
C TYR A 190 5.51 -1.91 -16.67
N GLU A 191 6.39 -2.89 -16.88
CA GLU A 191 6.96 -3.71 -15.82
C GLU A 191 7.68 -2.85 -14.77
N ASP A 192 8.48 -1.87 -15.18
CA ASP A 192 9.16 -0.92 -14.29
C ASP A 192 8.17 -0.19 -13.37
N SER A 193 7.04 0.23 -13.91
CA SER A 193 5.96 0.91 -13.20
C SER A 193 5.33 0.00 -12.17
N ALA A 194 5.06 -1.26 -12.54
CA ALA A 194 4.50 -2.27 -11.64
C ALA A 194 5.44 -2.60 -10.48
N LEU A 195 6.73 -2.76 -10.77
CA LEU A 195 7.76 -2.99 -9.76
C LEU A 195 7.88 -1.81 -8.79
N LEU A 196 7.93 -0.58 -9.30
CA LEU A 196 8.00 0.62 -8.46
C LEU A 196 6.76 0.77 -7.56
N LEU A 197 5.55 0.51 -8.08
CA LEU A 197 4.32 0.53 -7.29
C LEU A 197 4.30 -0.57 -6.21
N ALA A 198 4.73 -1.78 -6.54
CA ALA A 198 4.81 -2.87 -5.58
C ALA A 198 5.80 -2.56 -4.44
N ILE A 199 6.99 -2.06 -4.79
CA ILE A 199 7.99 -1.63 -3.80
C ILE A 199 7.44 -0.48 -2.94
N ALA A 200 6.80 0.53 -3.53
CA ALA A 200 6.19 1.64 -2.80
C ALA A 200 5.12 1.15 -1.80
N ALA A 201 4.32 0.15 -2.17
CA ALA A 201 3.35 -0.46 -1.26
C ALA A 201 4.03 -1.15 -0.06
N HIS A 202 5.18 -1.78 -0.25
CA HIS A 202 5.96 -2.33 0.87
C HIS A 202 6.50 -1.24 1.80
N TYR A 203 7.00 -0.13 1.25
CA TYR A 203 7.45 1.02 2.06
C TYR A 203 6.30 1.65 2.85
N LYS A 204 5.10 1.71 2.26
CA LYS A 204 3.90 2.13 2.99
C LYS A 204 3.62 1.20 4.16
N TRP A 205 3.64 -0.10 3.93
CA TRP A 205 3.46 -1.10 5.00
C TRP A 205 4.52 -0.98 6.10
N ILE A 206 5.79 -0.67 5.76
CA ILE A 206 6.85 -0.42 6.76
C ILE A 206 6.45 0.76 7.67
N ASN A 207 5.94 1.85 7.11
CA ASN A 207 5.47 2.99 7.93
C ASN A 207 4.27 2.61 8.80
N ASP A 208 3.31 1.85 8.26
CA ASP A 208 2.13 1.41 8.98
C ASP A 208 2.51 0.49 10.15
N VAL A 209 3.45 -0.45 9.95
CA VAL A 209 3.91 -1.34 11.04
C VAL A 209 4.74 -0.60 12.08
N ILE A 210 5.56 0.37 11.69
CA ILE A 210 6.29 1.24 12.66
C ILE A 210 5.30 1.94 13.60
N ALA A 211 4.22 2.50 13.06
CA ALA A 211 3.20 3.15 13.87
C ALA A 211 2.52 2.17 14.84
N GLU A 212 2.25 0.94 14.40
CA GLU A 212 1.68 -0.11 15.26
C GLU A 212 2.66 -0.60 16.34
N LEU A 213 3.96 -0.66 16.05
CA LEU A 213 4.97 -1.11 17.02
C LEU A 213 5.06 -0.22 18.26
N LEU A 214 4.69 1.06 18.14
CA LEU A 214 4.61 1.98 19.28
C LEU A 214 3.63 1.50 20.36
N GLU A 215 2.57 0.79 19.95
CA GLU A 215 1.58 0.21 20.85
C GLU A 215 1.93 -1.27 21.18
N LEU A 216 2.37 -2.03 20.18
CA LEU A 216 2.55 -3.48 20.32
C LEU A 216 3.76 -3.85 21.20
N LEU A 217 4.90 -3.18 21.07
CA LEU A 217 6.11 -3.54 21.82
C LEU A 217 5.92 -3.31 23.34
N PRO A 218 5.40 -2.15 23.80
CA PRO A 218 5.11 -1.96 25.21
C PRO A 218 4.05 -2.95 25.74
N ALA A 219 3.07 -3.33 24.91
CA ALA A 219 2.07 -4.31 25.28
C ALA A 219 2.66 -5.72 25.48
N LEU A 220 3.58 -6.15 24.61
CA LEU A 220 4.32 -7.40 24.76
C LEU A 220 5.18 -7.41 26.02
N VAL A 221 5.91 -6.32 26.29
CA VAL A 221 6.67 -6.13 27.54
C VAL A 221 5.72 -6.21 28.75
N GLY A 222 4.56 -5.57 28.64
CA GLY A 222 3.53 -5.55 29.68
C GLY A 222 2.90 -6.91 30.02
N VAL A 223 3.12 -7.94 29.19
CA VAL A 223 2.70 -9.33 29.41
C VAL A 223 3.88 -10.31 29.53
N ASP A 224 5.07 -9.77 29.79
CA ASP A 224 6.33 -10.50 30.01
C ASP A 224 6.76 -11.36 28.80
N GLU A 225 6.60 -10.81 27.59
CA GLU A 225 7.05 -11.43 26.32
C GLU A 225 8.24 -10.65 25.72
N LEU A 226 9.27 -10.46 26.54
CA LEU A 226 10.45 -9.64 26.21
C LEU A 226 11.23 -10.16 25.00
N GLU A 227 11.43 -11.47 24.91
CA GLU A 227 12.16 -12.09 23.79
C GLU A 227 11.45 -11.87 22.46
N LEU A 228 10.12 -12.02 22.44
CA LEU A 228 9.33 -11.80 21.24
C LEU A 228 9.29 -10.33 20.85
N ALA A 229 9.16 -9.42 21.82
CA ALA A 229 9.24 -7.98 21.57
C ALA A 229 10.59 -7.58 20.94
N SER A 230 11.69 -8.07 21.52
CA SER A 230 13.05 -7.82 21.01
C SER A 230 13.26 -8.39 19.60
N SER A 231 12.75 -9.61 19.34
CA SER A 231 12.81 -10.25 18.03
C SER A 231 12.06 -9.45 16.96
N VAL A 232 10.85 -8.98 17.26
CA VAL A 232 10.05 -8.14 16.35
C VAL A 232 10.77 -6.82 16.08
N GLN A 233 11.21 -6.13 17.13
CA GLN A 233 11.91 -4.84 17.00
C GLN A 233 13.15 -4.98 16.11
N SER A 234 14.02 -5.95 16.42
CA SER A 234 15.27 -6.19 15.68
C SER A 234 15.01 -6.58 14.21
N SER A 235 13.99 -7.40 13.97
CA SER A 235 13.64 -7.85 12.62
C SER A 235 13.11 -6.71 11.74
N VAL A 236 12.22 -5.87 12.30
CA VAL A 236 11.68 -4.70 11.60
C VAL A 236 12.77 -3.63 11.39
N ASP A 237 13.63 -3.39 12.37
CA ASP A 237 14.76 -2.45 12.24
C ASP A 237 15.74 -2.87 11.14
N ARG A 238 16.06 -4.17 11.06
CA ARG A 238 16.88 -4.72 9.97
C ARG A 238 16.24 -4.52 8.60
N LEU A 239 14.93 -4.72 8.48
CA LEU A 239 14.18 -4.46 7.25
C LEU A 239 14.22 -2.96 6.89
N ILE A 240 14.00 -2.08 7.86
CA ILE A 240 14.07 -0.61 7.67
C ILE A 240 15.46 -0.22 7.14
N THR A 241 16.52 -0.66 7.79
CA THR A 241 17.91 -0.38 7.39
C THR A 241 18.19 -0.85 5.96
N THR A 242 17.70 -2.05 5.61
CA THR A 242 17.83 -2.60 4.26
C THR A 242 17.03 -1.80 3.24
N ALA A 243 15.80 -1.40 3.56
CA ALA A 243 14.98 -0.58 2.70
C ALA A 243 15.62 0.80 2.47
N VAL A 244 16.03 1.50 3.53
CA VAL A 244 16.68 2.82 3.45
C VAL A 244 17.93 2.79 2.58
N SER A 245 18.78 1.76 2.71
CA SER A 245 20.00 1.64 1.88
C SER A 245 19.70 1.38 0.39
N ARG A 246 18.58 0.72 0.07
CA ARG A 246 18.11 0.50 -1.31
C ARG A 246 17.42 1.70 -1.93
N ARG A 247 16.86 2.60 -1.13
CA ARG A 247 16.10 3.77 -1.59
C ARG A 247 16.79 4.58 -2.71
N PRO A 248 18.07 4.98 -2.62
CA PRO A 248 18.71 5.77 -3.67
C PRO A 248 18.87 5.01 -5.00
N HIS A 249 18.91 3.69 -4.96
CA HIS A 249 18.96 2.86 -6.18
C HIS A 249 17.55 2.74 -6.81
N ILE A 250 16.51 2.58 -5.98
CA ILE A 250 15.13 2.47 -6.46
C ILE A 250 14.62 3.83 -6.96
N TRP A 251 14.91 4.91 -6.25
CA TRP A 251 14.52 6.29 -6.58
C TRP A 251 15.74 7.21 -6.53
N PRO A 252 16.50 7.31 -7.63
CA PRO A 252 17.70 8.15 -7.68
C PRO A 252 17.35 9.64 -7.61
N GLN A 253 18.23 10.43 -6.98
CA GLN A 253 18.05 11.88 -6.86
C GLN A 253 18.24 12.61 -8.20
N LYS A 254 19.07 12.05 -9.08
CA LYS A 254 19.28 12.51 -10.44
C LYS A 254 18.66 11.48 -11.37
N LEU A 255 17.57 11.86 -12.04
CA LEU A 255 16.85 10.98 -12.95
C LEU A 255 17.55 10.95 -14.31
N HIS A 256 17.74 9.75 -14.85
CA HIS A 256 18.07 9.49 -16.26
C HIS A 256 16.81 9.03 -17.00
N PRO A 257 16.72 9.14 -18.34
CA PRO A 257 15.62 8.57 -19.12
C PRO A 257 15.26 7.12 -18.82
N ARG A 258 16.24 6.29 -18.44
CA ARG A 258 16.03 4.89 -18.03
C ARG A 258 15.21 4.75 -16.74
N ASP A 259 15.26 5.76 -15.87
CA ASP A 259 14.63 5.72 -14.55
C ASP A 259 13.16 6.14 -14.61
N LEU A 260 12.74 6.74 -15.72
CA LEU A 260 11.35 7.13 -15.95
C LEU A 260 10.47 5.89 -16.13
N PRO A 261 9.29 5.82 -15.50
CA PRO A 261 8.40 4.68 -15.60
C PRO A 261 7.69 4.59 -16.97
N GLY A 262 7.59 3.38 -17.50
CA GLY A 262 6.84 3.06 -18.72
C GLY A 262 7.71 2.97 -19.97
N PRO A 263 7.12 2.62 -21.12
CA PRO A 263 7.86 2.38 -22.34
C PRO A 263 8.36 3.69 -22.96
N LEU A 264 9.50 3.62 -23.69
CA LEU A 264 10.13 4.78 -24.31
C LEU A 264 9.19 5.51 -25.29
N TYR A 265 8.41 4.79 -26.09
CA TYR A 265 7.47 5.41 -27.02
C TYR A 265 6.48 6.32 -26.28
N ALA A 266 5.98 5.91 -25.11
CA ALA A 266 5.01 6.69 -24.34
C ALA A 266 5.65 7.91 -23.67
N LEU A 267 6.95 7.83 -23.34
CA LEU A 267 7.71 8.92 -22.71
C LEU A 267 8.10 10.02 -23.71
N TYR A 268 8.38 9.64 -24.96
CA TYR A 268 8.89 10.55 -25.99
C TYR A 268 7.85 10.90 -27.06
N SER A 269 6.59 10.48 -26.90
CA SER A 269 5.51 10.88 -27.81
C SER A 269 4.97 12.26 -27.45
N VAL A 270 5.09 13.21 -28.38
CA VAL A 270 4.47 14.54 -28.29
C VAL A 270 3.42 14.65 -29.40
N ASN A 271 2.15 14.86 -29.02
CA ASN A 271 1.01 14.87 -29.95
C ASN A 271 0.93 13.62 -30.85
N ASP A 272 1.10 12.43 -30.25
CA ASP A 272 1.11 11.13 -30.95
C ASP A 272 2.24 10.97 -31.99
N VAL A 273 3.28 11.80 -31.91
CA VAL A 273 4.50 11.67 -32.73
C VAL A 273 5.67 11.38 -31.81
N PHE A 274 6.37 10.27 -32.04
CA PHE A 274 7.60 9.94 -31.33
C PHE A 274 8.71 10.92 -31.70
N VAL A 275 9.24 11.65 -30.71
CA VAL A 275 10.33 12.61 -30.87
C VAL A 275 11.41 12.29 -29.84
N PHE A 276 12.50 11.68 -30.31
CA PHE A 276 13.65 11.37 -29.47
C PHE A 276 14.77 12.42 -29.66
N PRO A 277 15.28 13.02 -28.57
CA PRO A 277 16.39 13.98 -28.65
C PRO A 277 17.67 13.33 -29.21
N GLU A 278 18.39 14.03 -30.09
CA GLU A 278 19.65 13.54 -30.69
C GLU A 278 20.74 13.25 -29.65
N ASP A 279 20.72 13.96 -28.52
CA ASP A 279 21.66 13.73 -27.41
C ASP A 279 21.27 12.53 -26.53
N GLY A 280 20.07 11.95 -26.72
CA GLY A 280 19.49 10.93 -25.86
C GLY A 280 19.02 11.47 -24.51
N GLY A 281 18.81 12.79 -24.42
CA GLY A 281 18.42 13.49 -23.21
C GLY A 281 16.99 13.19 -22.75
N MET A 282 16.59 13.84 -21.65
CA MET A 282 15.26 13.70 -21.05
C MET A 282 14.13 14.12 -22.03
N PRO A 283 12.95 13.50 -21.96
CA PRO A 283 11.79 13.94 -22.74
C PRO A 283 11.38 15.37 -22.38
N THR A 284 10.95 16.16 -23.37
CA THR A 284 10.56 17.57 -23.19
C THR A 284 9.31 17.75 -22.32
N ILE A 285 8.44 16.75 -22.25
CA ILE A 285 7.23 16.74 -21.42
C ILE A 285 7.21 15.48 -20.58
N ILE A 286 7.27 15.62 -19.26
CA ILE A 286 7.06 14.53 -18.31
C ILE A 286 5.67 14.72 -17.70
N ALA A 287 4.74 13.81 -17.98
CA ALA A 287 3.43 13.83 -17.34
C ALA A 287 3.58 13.54 -15.84
N LEU A 288 3.56 14.57 -14.99
CA LEU A 288 3.79 14.51 -13.53
C LEU A 288 2.93 13.49 -12.74
N VAL A 289 1.82 13.02 -13.33
CA VAL A 289 1.00 11.93 -12.78
C VAL A 289 1.82 10.66 -12.55
N THR A 290 2.91 10.44 -13.30
CA THR A 290 3.79 9.28 -13.12
C THR A 290 4.80 9.40 -11.98
N LEU A 291 5.15 10.59 -11.49
CA LEU A 291 6.22 10.75 -10.48
C LEU A 291 5.69 10.92 -9.05
N GLN A 292 4.52 11.56 -8.88
CA GLN A 292 3.98 11.86 -7.55
C GLN A 292 3.46 10.64 -6.78
N ASP A 293 3.06 9.58 -7.48
CA ASP A 293 2.58 8.32 -6.88
C ASP A 293 3.71 7.29 -6.70
N LEU A 294 4.88 7.52 -7.30
CA LEU A 294 5.99 6.56 -7.28
C LEU A 294 7.03 6.85 -6.20
N ILE A 295 7.20 8.10 -5.77
CA ILE A 295 8.18 8.45 -4.74
C ILE A 295 7.46 8.53 -3.38
N PRO A 296 7.80 7.67 -2.40
CA PRO A 296 7.25 7.80 -1.06
C PRO A 296 7.57 9.19 -0.49
N ARG A 297 6.53 10.02 -0.30
CA ARG A 297 6.67 11.39 0.23
C ARG A 297 7.07 11.42 1.71
N THR A 298 6.81 10.33 2.43
CA THR A 298 7.26 10.19 3.81
C THR A 298 8.71 9.72 3.84
N PRO A 299 9.60 10.41 4.58
CA PRO A 299 10.83 9.78 4.97
C PRO A 299 10.46 8.59 5.86
N VAL A 300 11.12 7.45 5.65
CA VAL A 300 11.23 6.41 6.69
C VAL A 300 12.08 7.06 7.78
N VAL A 301 11.47 7.91 8.63
CA VAL A 301 12.18 8.59 9.70
C VAL A 301 12.41 7.56 10.80
N VAL A 302 13.68 7.24 10.96
CA VAL A 302 14.24 6.48 12.07
C VAL A 302 14.16 7.37 13.32
N CYS A 303 13.38 6.93 14.31
CA CYS A 303 13.60 7.16 15.74
C CYS A 303 12.56 6.35 16.52
N ILE A 304 12.78 5.04 16.66
CA ILE A 304 12.29 4.32 17.83
C ILE A 304 13.50 4.09 18.71
N LEU A 305 13.87 5.14 19.45
CA LEU A 305 14.67 4.99 20.66
C LEU A 305 13.69 4.73 21.81
N LEU A 306 13.76 3.53 22.37
CA LEU A 306 13.57 3.28 23.80
C LEU A 306 14.84 2.58 24.29
#